data_AF-A0A7V3X710-F1
#
_entry.id   AF-A0A7V3X710-F1
#
_cell.length_a   1.000
_cell.length_b   1.000
_cell.length_c   1.000
_cell.angle_alpha   90.00
_cell.angle_beta   90.00
_cell.angle_gamma   90.00
#
_symmetry.space_group_name_H-M   'P 1'
#
loop_
_entity.id
_entity.type
_entity.pdbx_description
1 polymer ?
#
loop_
_entity_poly.entity_id
_entity_poly.type
_entity_poly.pdbx_seq_one_letter_code
_entity_poly.pdbx_strand_id
1 'polypeptide(L)' 'MLIGIDANMTPDLLDCLMRMGHGDEIVVADANFPATSTAAHTHWGDMIPLPAMTAPDAI' A
#
# COMPACT_ATOMS: atom_id res chain seq x y z
N MET A 1 -11.04 11.57 7.72
CA MET A 1 -10.04 12.59 7.36
C MET A 1 -9.23 12.96 8.57
N LEU A 2 -7.91 12.87 8.46
CA LEU A 2 -6.96 13.27 9.50
C LEU A 2 -6.27 14.57 9.04
N ILE A 3 -5.89 15.41 10.00
CA ILE A 3 -5.26 16.71 9.69
C ILE A 3 -3.86 16.46 9.13
N GLY A 4 -3.58 16.97 7.92
CA GLY A 4 -2.27 16.87 7.28
C GLY A 4 -1.96 15.51 6.63
N ILE A 5 -2.96 14.64 6.49
CA ILE A 5 -2.83 13.33 5.85
C ILE A 5 -3.71 13.29 4.59
N ASP A 6 -3.16 12.75 3.50
CA ASP A 6 -3.90 12.54 2.26
C ASP A 6 -5.18 11.72 2.51
N ALA A 7 -6.29 12.13 1.90
CA ALA A 7 -7.57 11.48 2.08
C ALA A 7 -7.62 10.05 1.51
N ASN A 8 -6.76 9.76 0.53
CA ASN A 8 -6.61 8.46 -0.10
C ASN A 8 -5.74 7.50 0.74
N MET A 9 -5.11 7.99 1.81
CA MET A 9 -4.37 7.14 2.73
C MET A 9 -5.35 6.32 3.58
N THR A 10 -5.61 5.08 3.14
CA THR A 10 -6.49 4.15 3.84
C THR A 10 -5.90 3.76 5.20
N PRO A 11 -6.73 3.34 6.17
CA PRO A 11 -6.22 2.90 7.47
C PRO A 11 -5.17 1.78 7.37
N ASP A 12 -5.37 0.83 6.46
CA ASP A 12 -4.45 -0.30 6.27
C ASP A 12 -3.12 0.15 5.65
N LEU A 13 -3.15 1.08 4.68
CA LEU A 13 -1.93 1.67 4.13
C LEU A 13 -1.15 2.44 5.21
N LEU A 14 -1.86 3.22 6.03
CA LEU A 14 -1.24 3.99 7.09
C LEU A 14 -0.59 3.08 8.16
N ASP A 15 -1.27 2.03 8.59
CA ASP A 15 -0.71 1.04 9.54
C ASP A 15 0.48 0.29 8.93
N CYS A 16 0.41 -0.08 7.64
CA CYS A 16 1.52 -0.69 6.92
C CYS A 16 2.76 0.22 6.94
N LEU A 17 2.62 1.48 6.51
CA LEU A 17 3.72 2.45 6.46
C LEU A 17 4.28 2.76 7.85
N MET A 18 3.44 2.83 8.89
CA MET A 18 3.91 3.07 10.27
C MET A 18 4.71 1.90 10.86
N ARG A 19 4.48 0.67 10.37
CA ARG A 19 5.23 -0.52 10.81
C ARG A 19 6.51 -0.75 10.03
N MET A 20 6.66 -0.14 8.86
CA MET A 20 7.87 -0.24 8.05
C MET A 20 9.07 0.37 8.78
N GLY A 21 10.16 -0.39 8.84
CA GLY A 21 11.46 0.02 9.34
C GLY A 21 12.38 0.57 8.24
N HIS A 22 13.59 0.95 8.64
CA HIS A 22 14.61 1.35 7.67
C HIS A 22 15.04 0.17 6.81
N GLY A 23 14.87 0.30 5.50
CA GLY A 23 15.22 -0.74 4.53
C GLY A 23 14.06 -1.67 4.17
N ASP A 24 12.88 -1.50 4.76
CA ASP A 24 11.68 -2.20 4.29
C ASP A 24 11.24 -1.65 2.94
N GLU A 25 10.73 -2.54 2.10
CA GLU A 25 10.28 -2.24 0.75
C GLU A 25 8.77 -2.42 0.62
N ILE A 26 8.15 -1.57 -0.19
CA ILE A 26 6.73 -1.66 -0.55
C ILE A 26 6.61 -1.55 -2.07
N VAL A 27 5.66 -2.27 -2.65
CA VAL A 27 5.42 -2.31 -4.09
C VAL A 27 4.10 -1.65 -4.42
N VAL A 28 4.14 -0.65 -5.31
CA VAL A 28 2.94 -0.14 -5.99
C VAL A 28 2.69 -1.03 -7.21
N ALA A 29 1.62 -1.82 -7.14
CA ALA A 29 1.25 -2.79 -8.17
C ALA A 29 0.12 -2.25 -9.06
N ASP A 30 0.20 -2.50 -10.37
CA ASP A 30 -0.89 -2.21 -11.30
C ASP A 30 -1.96 -3.32 -11.32
N ALA A 31 -2.99 -3.15 -12.15
CA ALA A 31 -4.07 -4.12 -12.28
C ALA A 31 -3.67 -5.45 -12.96
N ASN A 32 -2.50 -5.52 -13.62
CA ASN A 32 -2.03 -6.74 -14.29
C ASN A 32 -1.10 -7.57 -13.40
N PHE A 33 -0.50 -6.95 -12.39
CA PHE A 33 0.37 -7.63 -11.43
C PHE A 33 -0.43 -8.59 -10.54
N PRO A 34 0.08 -9.81 -10.24
CA PRO A 34 -0.60 -10.77 -9.37
C PRO A 34 -0.43 -10.37 -7.89
N ALA A 35 -1.04 -9.25 -7.49
CA ALA A 35 -0.85 -8.63 -6.18
C ALA A 35 -1.30 -9.55 -5.03
N THR A 36 -2.46 -10.20 -5.14
CA THR A 36 -3.00 -11.06 -4.09
C THR A 36 -2.09 -12.25 -3.75
N SER A 37 -1.61 -12.98 -4.76
CA SER A 37 -0.73 -14.14 -4.51
C SER A 37 0.68 -13.72 -4.11
N THR A 38 1.17 -12.58 -4.63
CA THR A 38 2.48 -12.05 -4.23
C THR A 38 2.47 -11.56 -2.79
N ALA A 39 1.42 -10.85 -2.37
CA ALA A 39 1.31 -10.28 -1.04
C ALA A 39 1.30 -11.35 0.07
N ALA A 40 0.79 -12.55 -0.22
CA ALA A 40 0.87 -13.70 0.68
C ALA A 40 2.31 -14.13 1.04
N HIS A 41 3.32 -13.68 0.27
CA HIS A 41 4.73 -13.91 0.52
C HIS A 41 5.46 -12.68 1.10
N THR A 42 4.73 -11.62 1.46
CA THR A 42 5.28 -10.41 2.10
C THR A 42 5.05 -10.42 3.60
N HIS A 43 5.68 -9.50 4.33
CA HIS A 43 5.48 -9.33 5.77
C HIS A 43 4.06 -8.90 6.16
N TRP A 44 3.31 -8.26 5.25
CA TRP A 44 1.93 -7.85 5.50
C TRP A 44 0.93 -8.98 5.30
N GLY A 45 1.17 -9.85 4.30
CA GLY A 45 0.39 -11.08 4.08
C GLY A 45 -0.87 -10.94 3.22
N ASP A 46 -1.29 -9.72 2.86
CA ASP A 46 -2.43 -9.46 1.96
C ASP A 46 -2.19 -8.22 1.08
N MET A 47 -2.94 -8.06 -0.01
CA MET A 47 -2.85 -6.86 -0.83
C MET A 47 -3.62 -5.70 -0.16
N ILE A 48 -3.06 -4.50 -0.17
CA ILE A 48 -3.77 -3.30 0.26
C ILE A 48 -4.46 -2.69 -0.97
N PRO A 49 -5.80 -2.68 -1.03
CA PRO A 49 -6.51 -2.12 -2.18
C PRO A 49 -6.38 -0.60 -2.16
N LEU A 50 -6.00 -0.04 -3.31
CA LEU A 50 -5.89 1.39 -3.54
C LEU A 50 -6.86 1.81 -4.66
N PRO A 51 -8.18 1.77 -4.42
CA PRO A 51 -9.15 2.17 -5.42
C PRO A 51 -9.07 3.69 -5.65
N ALA A 52 -9.22 4.11 -6.91
CA ALA A 52 -9.27 5.52 -7.33
C ALA A 52 -7.94 6.29 -7.40
N MET A 53 -6.80 5.60 -7.49
CA MET A 53 -5.51 6.22 -7.82
C MET A 53 -4.84 5.53 -9.01
N THR A 54 -4.09 6.30 -9.80
CA THR A 54 -3.16 5.73 -10.78
C THR A 54 -1.82 5.43 -10.10
N ALA A 55 -1.00 4.55 -10.68
CA ALA A 55 0.30 4.23 -10.11
C ALA A 55 1.21 5.47 -9.89
N PRO A 56 1.24 6.47 -10.80
CA PRO A 56 1.95 7.73 -10.55
C PRO A 56 1.41 8.56 -9.39
N ASP A 57 0.10 8.50 -9.10
CA ASP A 57 -0.48 9.26 -7.98
C ASP A 57 -0.12 8.63 -6.61
N ALA A 58 0.33 7.38 -6.61
CA ALA A 58 0.66 6.61 -5.41
C ALA A 58 2.13 6.71 -4.98
N ILE A 59 2.98 7.44 -5.71
CA ILE A 59 4.43 7.60 -5.48
C ILE A 59 4.75 9.08 -5.26
#